data_AF-A0A920S097-F1
#
_entry.id   AF-A0A920S097-F1
#
_cell.length_a   1.000
_cell.length_b   1.000
_cell.length_c   1.000
_cell.angle_alpha   90.00
_cell.angle_beta   90.00
_cell.angle_gamma   90.00
#
_symmetry.space_group_name_H-M   'P 1'
#
loop_
_entity.id
_entity.type
_entity.pdbx_description
1 polymer ?
#
loop_
_entity_poly.entity_id
_entity_poly.type
_entity_poly.pdbx_seq_one_letter_code
_entity_poly.pdbx_strand_id
1 'polypeptide(L)' 'MRQIILDTETTGISVESGHRVIEIGMVEIIDRRLTGMIFKPTLTRKGKLILQLSLSMV' A
#
# COMPACT_ATOMS: atom_id res chain seq x y z
N MET A 1 -9.82 6.49 -18.81
CA MET A 1 -8.84 7.15 -17.91
C MET A 1 -8.49 6.20 -16.78
N ARG A 2 -7.21 5.86 -16.60
CA ARG A 2 -6.72 4.99 -15.50
C ARG A 2 -6.13 5.86 -14.38
N GLN A 3 -6.46 5.54 -13.14
CA GLN A 3 -5.96 6.20 -11.94
C GLN A 3 -5.51 5.15 -10.94
N ILE A 4 -4.44 5.46 -10.21
CA ILE A 4 -3.93 4.65 -9.10
C ILE A 4 -3.98 5.53 -7.87
N ILE A 5 -4.72 5.09 -6.86
CA ILE A 5 -4.79 5.78 -5.57
C ILE A 5 -3.91 5.03 -4.59
N LEU A 6 -3.06 5.79 -3.89
CA LEU A 6 -2.11 5.28 -2.92
C LEU A 6 -2.42 5.85 -1.55
N ASP A 7 -2.33 4.99 -0.55
CA ASP A 7 -2.36 5.35 0.86
C ASP A 7 -1.11 4.76 1.52
N THR A 8 -0.49 5.48 2.45
CA THR A 8 0.75 5.03 3.08
C THR A 8 0.69 5.22 4.59
N GLU A 9 0.99 4.16 5.33
CA GLU A 9 1.19 4.25 6.78
C GLU A 9 2.68 4.40 7.07
N THR A 10 3.01 5.32 7.99
CA THR A 10 4.39 5.64 8.34
C THR A 10 4.60 5.55 9.83
N THR A 11 5.84 5.36 10.28
CA THR A 11 6.14 5.46 11.72
C THR A 11 6.09 6.89 12.26
N GLY A 12 5.84 7.89 11.41
CA GLY A 12 5.83 9.32 11.70
C GLY A 12 6.19 10.15 10.46
N ILE A 13 6.15 11.48 10.58
CA ILE A 13 6.15 12.40 9.42
C ILE A 13 7.54 12.78 8.90
N SER A 14 8.55 12.82 9.77
CA SER A 14 9.88 13.36 9.44
C SER A 14 10.88 12.28 9.03
N VAL A 15 11.42 12.42 7.83
CA VAL A 15 12.49 11.53 7.32
C VAL A 15 13.77 11.71 8.14
N GLU A 16 14.10 12.94 8.52
CA GLU A 16 15.31 13.28 9.30
C GLU A 16 15.30 12.65 10.69
N SER A 17 14.11 12.49 11.29
CA SER A 17 13.92 11.79 12.56
C SER A 17 13.93 10.26 12.43
N GLY A 18 14.24 9.74 11.24
CA GLY A 18 14.34 8.30 10.97
C GLY A 18 13.00 7.59 10.79
N HIS A 19 11.90 8.33 10.57
CA HIS A 19 10.62 7.71 10.25
C HIS A 19 10.62 7.11 8.84
N ARG A 20 9.82 6.06 8.66
CA ARG A 20 9.76 5.30 7.42
C ARG A 20 8.36 4.81 7.13
N VAL A 21 8.11 4.53 5.86
CA VAL A 21 6.89 3.84 5.43
C VAL A 21 6.90 2.40 5.93
N ILE A 22 5.78 1.95 6.49
CA ILE A 22 5.59 0.58 6.98
C ILE A 22 4.51 -0.18 6.21
N GLU A 23 3.62 0.53 5.53
CA GLU A 23 2.61 -0.05 4.65
C GLU A 23 2.35 0.87 3.46
N ILE A 24 2.07 0.27 2.31
CA ILE A 24 1.55 0.98 1.13
C ILE A 24 0.28 0.25 0.70
N GLY A 25 -0.85 0.95 0.69
CA GLY A 25 -2.10 0.50 0.09
C GLY A 25 -2.25 1.06 -1.32
N MET A 26 -2.66 0.24 -2.27
CA MET A 26 -2.95 0.67 -3.64
C MET A 26 -4.29 0.12 -4.12
N VAL A 27 -5.08 0.99 -4.76
CA VAL A 27 -6.27 0.60 -5.52
C VAL A 27 -6.22 1.17 -6.93
N GLU A 28 -6.60 0.37 -7.91
CA GLU A 28 -6.72 0.81 -9.30
C GLU A 28 -8.18 1.17 -9.64
N ILE A 29 -8.32 2.30 -10.33
CA ILE A 29 -9.59 2.81 -10.85
C ILE A 29 -9.45 3.01 -12.36
N ILE A 30 -10.34 2.40 -13.13
CA ILE A 30 -10.45 2.63 -14.58
C ILE A 30 -11.87 3.15 -14.85
N ASP A 31 -11.95 4.30 -15.52
CA ASP A 31 -13.23 4.94 -15.89
C ASP A 31 -14.19 5.08 -14.70
N ARG A 32 -13.64 5.53 -13.57
CA ARG A 32 -14.32 5.73 -12.27
C ARG A 32 -14.86 4.44 -11.63
N ARG A 33 -14.40 3.26 -12.05
CA ARG A 33 -14.73 1.98 -11.43
C ARG A 33 -13.49 1.33 -10.82
N LEU A 34 -13.64 0.81 -9.60
CA LEU A 34 -12.61 -0.02 -8.95
C LEU A 34 -12.43 -1.30 -9.76
N THR A 35 -11.19 -1.68 -10.04
CA THR A 35 -10.89 -2.91 -10.79
C THR A 35 -10.83 -4.16 -9.91
N GLY A 36 -10.92 -3.99 -8.59
CA GLY A 36 -10.74 -5.08 -7.61
C GLY A 36 -9.28 -5.44 -7.35
N MET A 37 -8.33 -4.83 -8.08
CA MET A 37 -6.91 -4.96 -7.78
C MET A 37 -6.58 -4.12 -6.54
N ILE A 38 -6.36 -4.81 -5.42
CA ILE A 38 -5.93 -4.23 -4.15
C ILE A 38 -4.55 -4.80 -3.83
N PHE A 39 -3.59 -3.93 -3.56
CA PHE A 39 -2.24 -4.30 -3.16
C PHE A 39 -1.92 -3.66 -1.81
N LYS A 40 -1.51 -4.49 -0.84
CA LYS A 40 -1.13 -4.06 0.52
C LYS A 40 0.17 -4.70 0.98
N PRO A 41 1.32 -4.26 0.46
CA PRO A 41 2.62 -4.64 0.98
C PRO A 41 2.87 -4.06 2.38
N THR A 42 3.28 -4.92 3.30
CA THR A 42 3.81 -4.50 4.59
C THR A 42 5.33 -4.60 4.58
N LEU A 43 6.00 -3.50 4.95
CA LEU A 43 7.45 -3.38 5.06
C LEU A 43 7.88 -3.64 6.50
N THR A 44 8.54 -4.77 6.74
CA THR A 44 9.05 -5.11 8.09
C THR A 44 10.40 -4.45 8.37
N ARG A 45 10.85 -4.49 9.63
CA ARG A 45 12.14 -3.90 10.12
C ARG A 45 13.39 -4.24 9.30
N LYS A 46 13.40 -5.32 8.50
CA LYS A 46 14.55 -5.73 7.69
C LYS A 46 14.51 -5.29 6.22
N GLY A 47 13.60 -4.40 5.82
CA GLY A 47 13.40 -4.06 4.41
C GLY A 47 12.82 -5.22 3.58
N LYS A 48 12.37 -6.29 4.25
CA LYS A 48 11.74 -7.44 3.61
C LYS A 48 10.28 -7.10 3.33
N LEU A 49 9.96 -6.99 2.04
CA LEU A 49 8.61 -6.90 1.53
C LEU A 49 7.90 -8.22 1.84
N ILE A 50 6.86 -8.19 2.66
CA ILE A 50 5.96 -9.33 2.84
C ILE A 50 4.71 -9.03 2.02
N LEU A 51 4.51 -9.82 0.96
CA LEU A 51 3.30 -9.78 0.16
C LEU A 51 2.26 -10.68 0.82
N GLN A 52 1.38 -10.10 1.63
CA GLN A 52 0.19 -10.79 2.09
C GLN A 52 -0.94 -10.52 1.07
N LEU A 53 -1.02 -11.37 0.05
CA LEU A 53 -2.22 -11.46 -0.79
C LEU A 53 -3.31 -12.15 0.04
N SER A 54 -4.05 -11.41 0.86
CA SER A 54 -5.34 -11.90 1.35
C SER A 54 -6.37 -11.74 0.23
N LEU A 55 -6.38 -12.69 -0.70
CA LEU A 55 -7.52 -12.90 -1.57
C LEU A 55 -8.60 -13.61 -0.74
N SER A 56 -9.30 -12.88 0.12
CA SER A 56 -10.53 -13.36 0.74
C SER A 56 -11.71 -12.69 0.04
N MET A 57 -12.10 -13.26 -1.09
CA MET A 57 -13.52 -13.32 -1.43
C MET A 57 -14.12 -14.48 -0.61
N VAL A 58 -14.41 -14.21 0.67
CA VAL A 58 -15.57 -14.70 1.42
C VAL A 58 -15.93 -13.61 2.41
#